data_AF-A0A932BVK0-F1
#
_entry.id   AF-A0A932BVK0-F1
#
_cell.length_a   1.000
_cell.length_b   1.000
_cell.length_c   1.000
_cell.angle_alpha   90.00
_cell.angle_beta   90.00
_cell.angle_gamma   90.00
#
_symmetry.space_group_name_H-M   'P 1'
#
loop_
_entity.id
_entity.type
_entity.pdbx_description
1 polymer ?
#
loop_
_entity_poly.entity_id
_entity_poly.type
_entity_poly.pdbx_seq_one_letter_code
_entity_poly.pdbx_strand_id
1 'polypeptide(L)'
;MNFNVVLPLGSSVLSFVFFVFLIDQWRDRRRPYQLIWAIGMLWYALSAGTEFLGGALGWSEPLYRAWYLIGAIWVAGWLGLGTVFLLAKTRFGYAFAVSLALAGLFTVLSWARYDYPGSGGAPYVYGLVALVLAIGVVVMTARRDDRWVWLAFGAIVGGSVLSLGLVLATPLAAPGYAVDPATHIPVGTLFPGSIRLLTPFFNVTGAFALTFGALYSTYVFMPKRRVIRYERNGSRSPVRLVVALVAIVVNFVASIPGAIVALLSGRLNSRVPATILIAIGGFIPAITSGANRFGSTSGFFVGEFLGVLFLFVGFLVSVEVFREFRIPFTGRVLRSRGVEA
;
A
#
# COMPACT_ATOMS: atom_id res chain seq x y z
N MET A 1 22.66 -3.81 -20.59
CA MET A 1 21.26 -4.15 -20.22
C MET A 1 20.50 -2.86 -19.99
N ASN A 2 19.33 -2.67 -20.61
CA ASN A 2 18.49 -1.51 -20.34
C ASN A 2 17.74 -1.72 -19.02
N PHE A 3 18.10 -0.97 -17.97
CA PHE A 3 17.46 -1.10 -16.65
C PHE A 3 15.96 -0.76 -16.69
N ASN A 4 15.53 0.08 -17.62
CA ASN A 4 14.12 0.41 -17.85
C ASN A 4 13.29 -0.72 -18.46
N VAL A 5 13.94 -1.83 -18.82
CA VAL A 5 13.29 -3.03 -19.34
C VAL A 5 13.41 -4.16 -18.32
N VAL A 6 14.60 -4.35 -17.77
CA VAL A 6 14.89 -5.48 -16.86
C VAL A 6 14.18 -5.32 -15.52
N LEU A 7 14.15 -4.11 -14.95
CA LEU A 7 13.53 -3.88 -13.64
C LEU A 7 12.01 -4.01 -13.68
N PRO A 8 11.28 -3.43 -14.66
CA PRO A 8 9.84 -3.68 -14.79
C PRO A 8 9.51 -5.14 -15.09
N LEU A 9 10.30 -5.83 -15.92
CA LEU A 9 10.10 -7.26 -16.16
C LEU A 9 10.23 -8.07 -14.87
N GLY A 10 11.31 -7.83 -14.11
CA GLY A 10 11.53 -8.47 -12.82
C GLY A 10 10.40 -8.18 -11.83
N SER A 11 9.93 -6.93 -11.78
CA SER A 11 8.80 -6.51 -10.92
C SER A 11 7.50 -7.18 -11.32
N SER A 12 7.23 -7.29 -12.63
CA SER A 12 6.05 -7.94 -13.19
C SER A 12 6.03 -9.44 -12.86
N VAL A 13 7.13 -10.15 -13.14
CA VAL A 13 7.26 -11.58 -12.87
C VAL A 13 7.16 -11.86 -11.38
N LEU A 14 7.89 -11.11 -10.54
CA LEU A 14 7.87 -11.31 -9.10
C LEU A 14 6.49 -11.04 -8.49
N SER A 15 5.82 -9.98 -8.96
CA SER A 15 4.45 -9.66 -8.54
C SER A 15 3.46 -10.76 -8.95
N PHE A 16 3.60 -11.31 -10.15
CA PHE A 16 2.74 -12.39 -10.64
C PHE A 16 2.94 -13.69 -9.85
N VAL A 17 4.20 -14.04 -9.55
CA VAL A 17 4.52 -15.17 -8.66
C VAL A 17 3.88 -14.93 -7.30
N PHE A 18 4.03 -13.75 -6.72
CA PHE A 18 3.43 -13.44 -5.42
C PHE A 18 1.89 -13.52 -5.46
N PHE A 19 1.25 -13.01 -6.52
CA PHE A 19 -0.18 -13.20 -6.77
C PHE A 19 -0.61 -14.67 -6.73
N VAL A 20 0.13 -15.55 -7.40
CA VAL A 20 -0.14 -17.00 -7.41
C VAL A 20 -0.09 -17.59 -6.01
N PHE A 21 0.92 -17.25 -5.20
CA PHE A 21 1.00 -17.69 -3.80
C PHE A 21 -0.18 -17.19 -2.96
N LEU A 22 -0.62 -15.94 -3.15
CA LEU A 22 -1.75 -15.38 -2.40
C LEU A 22 -3.09 -16.04 -2.77
N ILE A 23 -3.32 -16.32 -4.06
CA ILE A 23 -4.52 -17.04 -4.51
C ILE A 23 -4.55 -18.47 -3.99
N ASP A 24 -3.42 -19.17 -4.03
CA ASP A 24 -3.30 -20.52 -3.45
C ASP A 24 -3.63 -20.50 -1.95
N GLN A 25 -3.07 -19.55 -1.20
CA GLN A 25 -3.34 -19.40 0.23
C GLN A 25 -4.81 -19.03 0.51
N TRP A 26 -5.43 -18.22 -0.36
CA TRP A 26 -6.83 -17.85 -0.28
C TRP A 26 -7.76 -19.02 -0.55
N ARG A 27 -7.46 -19.89 -1.53
CA ARG A 27 -8.28 -21.06 -1.85
C ARG A 27 -8.50 -21.96 -0.64
N ASP A 28 -7.48 -22.10 0.19
CA ASP A 28 -7.51 -22.92 1.39
C ASP A 28 -8.13 -22.22 2.59
N ARG A 29 -7.71 -20.98 2.90
CA ARG A 29 -8.10 -20.30 4.14
C ARG A 29 -9.32 -19.40 3.99
N ARG A 30 -9.70 -19.07 2.74
CA ARG A 30 -10.83 -18.23 2.35
C ARG A 30 -10.90 -16.90 3.10
N ARG A 31 -9.75 -16.28 3.41
CA ARG A 31 -9.73 -15.00 4.12
C ARG A 31 -9.83 -13.82 3.15
N PRO A 32 -10.76 -12.86 3.36
CA PRO A 32 -10.99 -11.76 2.42
C PRO A 32 -9.73 -10.93 2.10
N TYR A 33 -8.90 -10.64 3.10
CA TYR A 33 -7.68 -9.85 2.93
C TYR A 33 -6.67 -10.50 1.97
N GLN A 34 -6.63 -11.85 1.89
CA GLN A 34 -5.72 -12.55 0.98
C GLN A 34 -6.15 -12.37 -0.47
N LEU A 35 -7.45 -12.41 -0.74
CA LEU A 35 -7.99 -12.16 -2.07
C LEU A 35 -7.74 -10.71 -2.51
N ILE A 36 -7.95 -9.75 -1.60
CA ILE A 36 -7.72 -8.33 -1.89
C ILE A 36 -6.23 -8.07 -2.17
N TRP A 37 -5.32 -8.64 -1.38
CA TRP A 37 -3.88 -8.55 -1.68
C TRP A 37 -3.51 -9.26 -2.98
N ALA A 38 -4.12 -10.41 -3.30
CA ALA A 38 -3.91 -11.08 -4.56
C ALA A 38 -4.30 -10.16 -5.73
N ILE A 39 -5.48 -9.55 -5.67
CA ILE A 39 -5.93 -8.57 -6.68
C ILE A 39 -4.95 -7.40 -6.78
N GLY A 40 -4.49 -6.86 -5.65
CA GLY A 40 -3.46 -5.80 -5.63
C GLY A 40 -2.14 -6.22 -6.27
N MET A 41 -1.67 -7.45 -6.02
CA MET A 41 -0.45 -7.98 -6.63
C MET A 41 -0.63 -8.28 -8.13
N LEU A 42 -1.83 -8.65 -8.57
CA LEU A 42 -2.15 -8.77 -9.99
C LEU A 42 -2.09 -7.41 -10.68
N TRP A 43 -2.64 -6.36 -10.07
CA TRP A 43 -2.48 -4.99 -10.57
C TRP A 43 -1.02 -4.57 -10.66
N TYR A 44 -0.23 -4.87 -9.63
CA TYR A 44 1.20 -4.63 -9.66
C TYR A 44 1.87 -5.35 -10.85
N ALA A 45 1.58 -6.65 -11.03
CA ALA A 45 2.15 -7.44 -12.11
C ALA A 45 1.80 -6.89 -13.50
N LEU A 46 0.54 -6.52 -13.71
CA LEU A 46 0.07 -5.94 -14.97
C LEU A 46 0.67 -4.56 -15.21
N SER A 47 0.77 -3.70 -14.18
CA SER A 47 1.42 -2.39 -14.26
C SER A 47 2.86 -2.50 -14.73
N ALA A 48 3.69 -3.24 -13.98
CA ALA A 48 5.09 -3.43 -14.32
C ALA A 48 5.26 -4.12 -15.69
N GLY A 49 4.30 -4.98 -16.07
CA GLY A 49 4.23 -5.59 -17.39
C GLY A 49 4.01 -4.55 -18.49
N THR A 50 3.14 -3.56 -18.28
CA THR A 50 2.96 -2.47 -19.26
C THR A 50 4.20 -1.61 -19.42
N GLU A 51 4.95 -1.38 -18.34
CA GLU A 51 6.21 -0.63 -18.36
C GLU A 51 7.32 -1.39 -19.08
N PHE A 52 7.42 -2.70 -18.84
CA PHE A 52 8.30 -3.59 -19.60
C PHE A 52 7.99 -3.53 -21.10
N LEU A 53 6.71 -3.70 -21.47
CA LEU A 53 6.29 -3.66 -22.87
C LEU A 53 6.57 -2.29 -23.49
N GLY A 54 6.29 -1.21 -22.77
CA GLY A 54 6.53 0.16 -23.24
C GLY A 54 8.02 0.46 -23.42
N GLY A 55 8.86 0.00 -22.50
CA GLY A 55 10.32 0.15 -22.56
C GLY A 55 11.00 -0.74 -23.61
N ALA A 56 10.44 -1.93 -23.88
CA ALA A 56 11.04 -2.92 -24.79
C ALA A 56 10.52 -2.82 -26.22
N LEU A 57 9.23 -2.59 -26.41
CA LEU A 57 8.52 -2.63 -27.69
C LEU A 57 8.00 -1.26 -28.13
N GLY A 58 8.12 -0.24 -27.28
CA GLY A 58 7.59 1.10 -27.50
C GLY A 58 6.21 1.30 -26.89
N TRP A 59 5.87 2.57 -26.66
CA TRP A 59 4.60 2.97 -26.06
C TRP A 59 3.51 3.13 -27.12
N SER A 60 2.29 2.82 -26.71
CA SER A 60 1.06 3.11 -27.45
C SER A 60 0.01 3.67 -26.50
N GLU A 61 -1.00 4.35 -27.04
CA GLU A 61 -2.06 4.94 -26.23
C GLU A 61 -2.78 3.93 -25.30
N PRO A 62 -3.20 2.73 -25.76
CA PRO A 62 -3.84 1.76 -24.88
C PRO A 62 -2.91 1.28 -23.77
N LEU A 63 -1.63 1.08 -24.07
CA LEU A 63 -0.63 0.65 -23.10
C LEU A 63 -0.38 1.72 -22.04
N TYR A 64 -0.31 2.99 -22.46
CA TYR A 64 -0.16 4.14 -21.57
C TYR A 64 -1.38 4.34 -20.66
N ARG A 65 -2.61 4.19 -21.19
CA ARG A 65 -3.84 4.22 -20.38
C ARG A 65 -3.88 3.09 -19.35
N ALA A 66 -3.50 1.87 -19.75
CA ALA A 66 -3.43 0.73 -18.85
C ALA A 66 -2.39 0.93 -17.73
N TRP A 67 -1.19 1.39 -18.09
CA TRP A 67 -0.15 1.76 -17.12
C TRP A 67 -0.65 2.80 -16.13
N TYR A 68 -1.24 3.89 -16.63
CA TYR A 68 -1.66 4.99 -15.79
C TYR A 68 -2.77 4.58 -14.82
N LEU A 69 -3.76 3.83 -15.32
CA LEU A 69 -4.88 3.37 -14.52
C LEU A 69 -4.44 2.37 -13.45
N ILE A 70 -3.74 1.31 -13.87
CA ILE A 70 -3.39 0.20 -13.00
C ILE A 70 -2.22 0.60 -12.09
N GLY A 71 -1.13 1.04 -12.70
CA GLY A 71 0.13 1.35 -12.04
C GLY A 71 0.11 2.62 -11.24
N ALA A 72 -0.28 3.73 -11.88
CA ALA A 72 -0.24 5.00 -11.19
C ALA A 72 -1.29 5.03 -10.07
N ILE A 73 -2.54 4.60 -10.33
CA ILE A 73 -3.67 4.82 -9.41
C ILE A 73 -3.99 3.59 -8.55
N TRP A 74 -4.13 2.38 -9.09
CA TRP A 74 -4.80 1.28 -8.37
C TRP A 74 -3.95 0.52 -7.36
N VAL A 75 -2.68 0.21 -7.68
CA VAL A 75 -1.86 -0.75 -6.92
C VAL A 75 -1.87 -0.48 -5.40
N ALA A 76 -1.49 0.74 -5.00
CA ALA A 76 -1.33 1.08 -3.60
C ALA A 76 -2.66 1.01 -2.82
N GLY A 77 -3.74 1.53 -3.40
CA GLY A 77 -5.07 1.53 -2.77
C GLY A 77 -5.57 0.11 -2.50
N TRP A 78 -5.42 -0.80 -3.46
CA TRP A 78 -5.81 -2.20 -3.31
C TRP A 78 -4.94 -2.95 -2.30
N LEU A 79 -3.62 -2.73 -2.30
CA LEU A 79 -2.74 -3.35 -1.31
C LEU A 79 -3.05 -2.86 0.12
N GLY A 80 -3.29 -1.55 0.29
CA GLY A 80 -3.70 -0.98 1.57
C GLY A 80 -5.05 -1.49 2.05
N LEU A 81 -5.99 -1.73 1.13
CA LEU A 81 -7.31 -2.31 1.44
C LEU A 81 -7.19 -3.71 2.04
N GLY A 82 -6.23 -4.53 1.59
CA GLY A 82 -6.00 -5.84 2.20
C GLY A 82 -5.61 -5.73 3.67
N THR A 83 -4.81 -4.72 4.04
CA THR A 83 -4.47 -4.42 5.44
C THR A 83 -5.67 -3.95 6.26
N VAL A 84 -6.57 -3.16 5.65
CA VAL A 84 -7.85 -2.77 6.26
C VAL A 84 -8.67 -4.01 6.64
N PHE A 85 -8.81 -4.98 5.72
CA PHE A 85 -9.54 -6.22 6.00
C PHE A 85 -8.81 -7.15 6.97
N LEU A 86 -7.48 -7.15 6.97
CA LEU A 86 -6.68 -7.90 7.95
C LEU A 86 -6.97 -7.41 9.37
N LEU A 87 -7.07 -6.09 9.56
CA LEU A 87 -7.18 -5.44 10.86
C LEU A 87 -8.61 -4.97 11.18
N ALA A 88 -9.62 -5.50 10.48
CA ALA A 88 -11.03 -5.12 10.58
C ALA A 88 -11.54 -5.08 12.03
N LYS A 89 -11.22 -6.11 12.82
CA LYS A 89 -11.68 -6.30 14.21
C LYS A 89 -10.87 -5.54 15.26
N THR A 90 -10.00 -4.62 14.82
CA THR A 90 -9.13 -3.84 15.69
C THR A 90 -9.51 -2.36 15.65
N ARG A 91 -8.83 -1.53 16.44
CA ARG A 91 -9.00 -0.07 16.38
C ARG A 91 -8.21 0.58 15.22
N PHE A 92 -7.77 -0.21 14.25
CA PHE A 92 -7.00 0.24 13.10
C PHE A 92 -7.76 1.25 12.22
N GLY A 93 -9.10 1.28 12.28
CA GLY A 93 -9.90 2.29 11.59
C GLY A 93 -9.48 3.74 11.92
N TYR A 94 -8.97 4.04 13.12
CA TYR A 94 -8.41 5.37 13.41
C TYR A 94 -7.14 5.67 12.60
N ALA A 95 -6.23 4.70 12.48
CA ALA A 95 -5.03 4.86 11.66
C ALA A 95 -5.37 4.98 10.18
N PHE A 96 -6.35 4.20 9.70
CA PHE A 96 -6.85 4.31 8.32
C PHE A 96 -7.52 5.66 8.05
N ALA A 97 -8.28 6.20 9.00
CA ALA A 97 -8.85 7.55 8.89
C ALA A 97 -7.76 8.63 8.82
N VAL A 98 -6.65 8.47 9.55
CA VAL A 98 -5.47 9.33 9.39
C VAL A 98 -4.87 9.19 7.98
N SER A 99 -4.74 7.96 7.45
CA SER A 99 -4.29 7.74 6.07
C SER A 99 -5.17 8.47 5.04
N LEU A 100 -6.49 8.43 5.20
CA LEU A 100 -7.45 9.15 4.35
C LEU A 100 -7.32 10.68 4.48
N ALA A 101 -7.21 11.18 5.70
CA ALA A 101 -7.03 12.62 5.95
C ALA A 101 -5.72 13.13 5.34
N LEU A 102 -4.63 12.38 5.50
CA LEU A 102 -3.35 12.66 4.84
C LEU A 102 -3.48 12.59 3.32
N ALA A 103 -4.20 11.61 2.77
CA ALA A 103 -4.43 11.54 1.33
C ALA A 103 -5.16 12.76 0.79
N GLY A 104 -6.22 13.22 1.47
CA GLY A 104 -6.91 14.47 1.14
C GLY A 104 -5.99 15.69 1.21
N LEU A 105 -5.22 15.81 2.30
CA LEU A 105 -4.26 16.90 2.49
C LEU A 105 -3.18 16.92 1.40
N PHE A 106 -2.51 15.79 1.14
CA PHE A 106 -1.48 15.70 0.10
C PHE A 106 -2.04 15.92 -1.30
N THR A 107 -3.29 15.55 -1.56
CA THR A 107 -3.98 15.86 -2.82
C THR A 107 -4.12 17.37 -3.00
N VAL A 108 -4.59 18.09 -1.98
CA VAL A 108 -4.71 19.56 -2.02
C VAL A 108 -3.35 20.24 -2.07
N LEU A 109 -2.38 19.81 -1.27
CA LEU A 109 -1.03 20.40 -1.24
C LEU A 109 -0.27 20.19 -2.55
N SER A 110 -0.38 19.00 -3.15
CA SER A 110 0.23 18.72 -4.46
C SER A 110 -0.37 19.60 -5.55
N TRP A 111 -1.70 19.79 -5.57
CA TRP A 111 -2.32 20.75 -6.46
C TRP A 111 -1.84 22.19 -6.17
N ALA A 112 -1.87 22.65 -4.93
CA ALA A 112 -1.47 24.01 -4.57
C ALA A 112 -0.02 24.34 -4.96
N ARG A 113 0.87 23.35 -5.00
CA ARG A 113 2.27 23.52 -5.41
C ARG A 113 2.48 23.56 -6.92
N TYR A 114 1.71 22.78 -7.70
CA TYR A 114 1.98 22.53 -9.12
C TYR A 114 0.91 23.05 -10.07
N ASP A 115 -0.22 23.50 -9.53
CA ASP A 115 -1.40 23.98 -10.25
C ASP A 115 -1.71 23.15 -11.50
N TYR A 116 -1.97 21.86 -11.30
CA TYR A 116 -2.14 20.93 -12.41
C TYR A 116 -3.24 21.44 -13.37
N PRO A 117 -2.94 21.65 -14.66
CA PRO A 117 -3.94 22.14 -15.62
C PRO A 117 -5.15 21.22 -15.70
N GLY A 118 -6.35 21.79 -15.78
CA GLY A 118 -7.59 21.00 -15.83
C GLY A 118 -7.99 20.36 -14.50
N SER A 119 -7.48 20.84 -13.36
CA SER A 119 -7.92 20.38 -12.03
C SER A 119 -9.35 20.81 -11.68
N GLY A 120 -9.77 22.02 -12.10
CA GLY A 120 -11.08 22.56 -11.73
C GLY A 120 -11.34 22.47 -10.22
N GLY A 121 -12.56 22.03 -9.84
CA GLY A 121 -12.91 21.79 -8.43
C GLY A 121 -12.41 20.47 -7.84
N ALA A 122 -11.72 19.62 -8.60
CA ALA A 122 -11.33 18.28 -8.17
C ALA A 122 -10.49 18.23 -6.87
N PRO A 123 -9.51 19.12 -6.62
CA PRO A 123 -8.74 19.10 -5.38
C PRO A 123 -9.63 19.22 -4.14
N TYR A 124 -10.60 20.13 -4.18
CA TYR A 124 -11.53 20.38 -3.08
C TYR A 124 -12.53 19.22 -2.91
N VAL A 125 -13.05 18.69 -4.02
CA VAL A 125 -13.95 17.54 -4.01
C VAL A 125 -13.26 16.32 -3.41
N TYR A 126 -12.04 15.99 -3.85
CA TYR A 126 -11.28 14.86 -3.32
C TYR A 126 -10.88 15.07 -1.86
N GLY A 127 -10.47 16.29 -1.49
CA GLY A 127 -10.20 16.65 -0.10
C GLY A 127 -11.42 16.46 0.80
N LEU A 128 -12.59 16.92 0.35
CA LEU A 128 -13.86 16.75 1.06
C LEU A 128 -14.27 15.28 1.18
N VAL A 129 -14.15 14.52 0.09
CA VAL A 129 -14.43 13.07 0.09
C VAL A 129 -13.52 12.34 1.08
N ALA A 130 -12.21 12.63 1.07
CA ALA A 130 -11.28 12.07 2.06
C ALA A 130 -11.70 12.39 3.50
N LEU A 131 -12.09 13.64 3.77
CA LEU A 131 -12.51 14.07 5.10
C LEU A 131 -13.81 13.38 5.55
N VAL A 132 -14.82 13.31 4.67
CA VAL A 132 -16.09 12.63 4.96
C VAL A 132 -15.87 11.15 5.22
N LEU A 133 -15.05 10.48 4.39
CA LEU A 133 -14.68 9.07 4.60
C LEU A 133 -13.92 8.88 5.93
N ALA A 134 -12.95 9.75 6.23
CA ALA A 134 -12.19 9.69 7.48
C ALA A 134 -13.10 9.84 8.70
N ILE A 135 -14.02 10.82 8.68
CA ILE A 135 -15.01 11.03 9.75
C ILE A 135 -15.92 9.80 9.88
N GLY A 136 -16.44 9.28 8.76
CA GLY A 136 -17.27 8.08 8.75
C GLY A 136 -16.57 6.88 9.39
N VAL A 137 -15.31 6.63 8.99
CA VAL A 137 -14.49 5.56 9.58
C VAL A 137 -14.25 5.80 11.07
N VAL A 138 -13.93 7.03 11.50
CA VAL A 138 -13.73 7.37 12.93
C VAL A 138 -14.99 7.08 13.74
N VAL A 139 -16.15 7.52 13.25
CA VAL A 139 -17.45 7.34 13.92
C VAL A 139 -17.79 5.86 14.05
N MET A 140 -17.65 5.08 12.98
CA MET A 140 -17.90 3.63 13.01
C MET A 140 -16.90 2.90 13.91
N THR A 141 -15.61 3.25 13.84
CA THR A 141 -14.57 2.69 14.70
C THR A 141 -14.80 3.00 16.18
N ALA A 142 -15.27 4.21 16.50
CA ALA A 142 -15.62 4.61 17.86
C ALA A 142 -16.79 3.79 18.41
N ARG A 143 -17.80 3.53 17.56
CA ARG A 143 -18.97 2.68 17.85
C ARG A 143 -18.66 1.18 17.88
N ARG A 144 -17.42 0.76 17.57
CA ARG A 144 -17.00 -0.66 17.42
C ARG A 144 -17.80 -1.38 16.32
N ASP A 145 -18.16 -0.66 15.26
CA ASP A 145 -18.81 -1.23 14.09
C ASP A 145 -17.75 -1.63 13.06
N ASP A 146 -17.44 -2.93 13.00
CA ASP A 146 -16.46 -3.52 12.09
C ASP A 146 -16.82 -3.32 10.60
N ARG A 147 -18.04 -2.89 10.28
CA ARG A 147 -18.48 -2.61 8.89
C ARG A 147 -17.78 -1.40 8.27
N TRP A 148 -17.00 -0.64 9.03
CA TRP A 148 -16.16 0.45 8.49
C TRP A 148 -15.22 -0.01 7.36
N VAL A 149 -14.84 -1.29 7.35
CA VAL A 149 -14.02 -1.87 6.26
C VAL A 149 -14.76 -1.91 4.92
N TRP A 150 -16.10 -2.00 4.93
CA TRP A 150 -16.91 -1.95 3.71
C TRP A 150 -17.07 -0.54 3.19
N LEU A 151 -17.04 0.48 4.07
CA LEU A 151 -16.93 1.87 3.65
C LEU A 151 -15.58 2.11 2.93
N ALA A 152 -14.49 1.59 3.48
CA ALA A 152 -13.18 1.63 2.83
C ALA A 152 -13.16 0.87 1.49
N PHE A 153 -13.77 -0.32 1.45
CA PHE A 153 -13.92 -1.11 0.23
C PHE A 153 -14.69 -0.34 -0.84
N GLY A 154 -15.85 0.23 -0.49
CA GLY A 154 -16.66 1.03 -1.39
C GLY A 154 -15.91 2.26 -1.92
N ALA A 155 -15.09 2.90 -1.09
CA ALA A 155 -14.25 4.02 -1.51
C ALA A 155 -13.18 3.62 -2.54
N ILE A 156 -12.47 2.50 -2.31
CA ILE A 156 -11.43 2.02 -3.22
C ILE A 156 -12.06 1.53 -4.54
N VAL A 157 -13.11 0.71 -4.47
CA VAL A 157 -13.78 0.20 -5.68
C VAL A 157 -14.46 1.34 -6.45
N GLY A 158 -15.19 2.21 -5.76
CA GLY A 158 -15.85 3.37 -6.38
C GLY A 158 -14.85 4.32 -7.03
N GLY A 159 -13.73 4.60 -6.36
CA GLY A 159 -12.66 5.41 -6.93
C GLY A 159 -11.96 4.72 -8.12
N SER A 160 -11.80 3.39 -8.10
CA SER A 160 -11.27 2.63 -9.24
C SER A 160 -12.20 2.66 -10.45
N VAL A 161 -13.52 2.53 -10.24
CA VAL A 161 -14.53 2.63 -11.30
C VAL A 161 -14.58 4.05 -11.86
N LEU A 162 -14.57 5.06 -10.99
CA LEU A 162 -14.50 6.47 -11.40
C LEU A 162 -13.24 6.75 -12.22
N SER A 163 -12.07 6.31 -11.75
CA SER A 163 -10.80 6.53 -12.46
C SER A 163 -10.78 5.83 -13.81
N LEU A 164 -11.35 4.62 -13.91
CA LEU A 164 -11.50 3.90 -15.18
C LEU A 164 -12.33 4.73 -16.18
N GLY A 165 -13.51 5.20 -15.76
CA GLY A 165 -14.38 6.01 -16.61
C GLY A 165 -13.70 7.30 -17.07
N LEU A 166 -13.05 8.02 -16.15
CA LEU A 166 -12.35 9.26 -16.45
C LEU A 166 -11.15 9.04 -17.39
N VAL A 167 -10.34 8.01 -17.12
CA VAL A 167 -9.18 7.68 -17.96
C VAL A 167 -9.65 7.29 -19.36
N LEU A 168 -10.68 6.47 -19.51
CA LEU A 168 -11.16 6.06 -20.84
C LEU A 168 -11.82 7.20 -21.62
N ALA A 169 -12.52 8.12 -20.95
CA ALA A 169 -13.22 9.23 -21.59
C ALA A 169 -12.30 10.39 -22.00
N THR A 170 -11.06 10.44 -21.48
CA THR A 170 -10.15 11.57 -21.74
C THR A 170 -9.46 11.42 -23.09
N PRO A 171 -9.60 12.38 -24.02
CA PRO A 171 -8.81 12.38 -25.25
C PRO A 171 -7.34 12.69 -24.95
N LEU A 172 -6.42 11.95 -25.55
CA LEU A 172 -4.98 12.15 -25.36
C LEU A 172 -4.39 12.77 -26.63
N ALA A 173 -3.56 13.79 -26.46
CA ALA A 173 -2.84 14.39 -27.58
C ALA A 173 -1.87 13.37 -28.19
N ALA A 174 -1.69 13.41 -29.52
CA ALA A 174 -0.73 12.56 -30.21
C ALA A 174 0.68 12.75 -29.60
N PRO A 175 1.46 11.67 -29.40
CA PRO A 175 1.25 10.30 -29.90
C PRO A 175 0.36 9.39 -29.02
N GLY A 176 -0.34 9.95 -28.03
CA GLY A 176 -1.21 9.20 -27.11
C GLY A 176 -0.50 8.65 -25.87
N TYR A 177 0.77 8.96 -25.69
CA TYR A 177 1.55 8.61 -24.50
C TYR A 177 2.60 9.68 -24.18
N ALA A 178 3.04 9.74 -22.93
CA ALA A 178 4.14 10.61 -22.52
C ALA A 178 5.15 9.86 -21.65
N VAL A 179 6.42 10.08 -21.96
CA VAL A 179 7.57 9.59 -21.21
C VAL A 179 8.48 10.78 -20.87
N ASP A 180 9.20 10.67 -19.78
CA ASP A 180 10.23 11.63 -19.40
C ASP A 180 11.36 11.64 -20.46
N PRO A 181 11.78 12.80 -21.00
CA PRO A 181 12.78 12.84 -22.08
C PRO A 181 14.17 12.32 -21.69
N ALA A 182 14.55 12.43 -20.42
CA ALA A 182 15.88 12.01 -19.96
C ALA A 182 15.91 10.52 -19.64
N THR A 183 14.88 10.02 -18.97
CA THR A 183 14.83 8.67 -18.41
C THR A 183 13.97 7.71 -19.21
N HIS A 184 13.13 8.19 -20.13
CA HIS A 184 12.18 7.40 -20.91
C HIS A 184 11.15 6.63 -20.07
N ILE A 185 10.98 7.02 -18.81
CA ILE A 185 10.01 6.46 -17.86
C ILE A 185 8.65 7.11 -18.12
N PRO A 186 7.53 6.37 -18.12
CA PRO A 186 6.21 6.94 -18.36
C PRO A 186 5.84 7.98 -17.30
N VAL A 187 5.22 9.08 -17.77
CA VAL A 187 4.77 10.19 -16.92
C VAL A 187 3.31 10.52 -17.18
N GLY A 188 2.58 10.89 -16.14
CA GLY A 188 1.13 11.15 -16.20
C GLY A 188 0.71 12.48 -16.81
N THR A 189 1.57 13.15 -17.58
CA THR A 189 1.38 14.56 -17.98
C THR A 189 0.28 14.78 -19.02
N LEU A 190 -0.11 13.75 -19.78
CA LEU A 190 -1.20 13.86 -20.75
C LEU A 190 -2.59 13.89 -20.12
N PHE A 191 -2.73 13.43 -18.88
CA PHE A 191 -4.01 13.46 -18.17
C PHE A 191 -4.23 14.81 -17.49
N PRO A 192 -5.47 15.33 -17.46
CA PRO A 192 -5.80 16.54 -16.74
C PRO A 192 -5.58 16.36 -15.23
N GLY A 193 -5.39 17.48 -14.54
CA GLY A 193 -5.18 17.55 -13.09
C GLY A 193 -6.26 16.82 -12.29
N SER A 194 -7.51 16.86 -12.75
CA SER A 194 -8.63 16.14 -12.13
C SER A 194 -8.38 14.63 -12.04
N ILE A 195 -7.72 14.01 -13.02
CA ILE A 195 -7.38 12.58 -12.98
C ILE A 195 -6.06 12.38 -12.26
N ARG A 196 -5.07 13.26 -12.48
CA ARG A 196 -3.75 13.19 -11.83
C ARG A 196 -3.83 13.21 -10.31
N LEU A 197 -4.83 13.88 -9.75
CA LEU A 197 -5.05 13.98 -8.31
C LEU A 197 -5.65 12.70 -7.68
N LEU A 198 -6.22 11.79 -8.46
CA LEU A 198 -6.63 10.46 -7.94
C LEU A 198 -5.42 9.62 -7.54
N THR A 199 -4.30 9.83 -8.21
CA THR A 199 -3.05 9.11 -7.96
C THR A 199 -2.48 9.32 -6.54
N PRO A 200 -2.21 10.57 -6.07
CA PRO A 200 -1.79 10.78 -4.68
C PRO A 200 -2.89 10.37 -3.71
N PHE A 201 -4.18 10.53 -4.05
CA PHE A 201 -5.28 10.11 -3.19
C PHE A 201 -5.21 8.60 -2.88
N PHE A 202 -5.06 7.75 -3.90
CA PHE A 202 -4.94 6.30 -3.73
C PHE A 202 -3.60 5.91 -3.12
N ASN A 203 -2.49 6.49 -3.60
CA ASN A 203 -1.15 6.07 -3.19
C ASN A 203 -0.84 6.45 -1.74
N VAL A 204 -1.24 7.65 -1.32
CA VAL A 204 -1.05 8.09 0.07
C VAL A 204 -1.93 7.27 1.01
N THR A 205 -3.20 7.06 0.66
CA THR A 205 -4.11 6.22 1.46
C THR A 205 -3.53 4.81 1.63
N GLY A 206 -3.14 4.19 0.52
CA GLY A 206 -2.61 2.82 0.48
C GLY A 206 -1.29 2.67 1.22
N ALA A 207 -0.33 3.55 0.94
CA ALA A 207 1.00 3.53 1.56
C ALA A 207 0.91 3.68 3.07
N PHE A 208 0.20 4.70 3.57
CA PHE A 208 0.04 4.87 5.02
C PHE A 208 -0.76 3.73 5.65
N ALA A 209 -1.77 3.17 4.97
CA ALA A 209 -2.47 1.98 5.48
C ALA A 209 -1.53 0.77 5.63
N LEU A 210 -0.66 0.50 4.64
CA LEU A 210 0.35 -0.56 4.72
C LEU A 210 1.34 -0.29 5.84
N THR A 211 1.92 0.91 5.90
CA THR A 211 2.92 1.30 6.90
C THR A 211 2.34 1.28 8.31
N PHE A 212 1.19 1.91 8.56
CA PHE A 212 0.56 1.89 9.88
C PHE A 212 0.11 0.49 10.28
N GLY A 213 -0.38 -0.33 9.34
CA GLY A 213 -0.76 -1.71 9.63
C GLY A 213 0.42 -2.58 10.01
N ALA A 214 1.57 -2.38 9.36
CA ALA A 214 2.81 -3.04 9.71
C ALA A 214 3.35 -2.58 11.07
N LEU A 215 3.35 -1.27 11.36
CA LEU A 215 3.73 -0.73 12.67
C LEU A 215 2.82 -1.26 13.78
N TYR A 216 1.51 -1.30 13.54
CA TYR A 216 0.54 -1.88 14.46
C TYR A 216 0.85 -3.35 14.74
N SER A 217 1.10 -4.13 13.67
CA SER A 217 1.40 -5.55 13.78
C SER A 217 2.72 -5.79 14.52
N THR A 218 3.76 -5.02 14.20
CA THR A 218 5.07 -5.04 14.90
C THR A 218 4.89 -4.77 16.39
N TYR A 219 4.17 -3.70 16.76
CA TYR A 219 3.91 -3.36 18.16
C TYR A 219 3.15 -4.47 18.92
N VAL A 220 2.25 -5.17 18.24
CA VAL A 220 1.48 -6.26 18.84
C VAL A 220 2.36 -7.47 19.19
N PHE A 221 3.30 -7.84 18.29
CA PHE A 221 4.11 -9.07 18.40
C PHE A 221 5.51 -8.87 19.01
N MET A 222 5.99 -7.63 19.15
CA MET A 222 7.29 -7.36 19.77
C MET A 222 7.23 -7.38 21.31
N PRO A 223 8.37 -7.63 22.00
CA PRO A 223 8.48 -7.50 23.46
C PRO A 223 8.07 -6.10 23.91
N LYS A 224 7.22 -6.01 24.94
CA LYS A 224 6.64 -4.73 25.39
C LYS A 224 7.34 -4.24 26.66
N ARG A 225 7.89 -3.04 26.59
CA ARG A 225 8.36 -2.26 27.74
C ARG A 225 7.39 -1.11 28.00
N ARG A 226 6.64 -1.20 29.11
CA ARG A 226 5.69 -0.16 29.53
C ARG A 226 6.36 0.78 30.54
N VAL A 227 6.87 1.90 30.05
CA VAL A 227 7.44 2.99 30.85
C VAL A 227 6.32 3.83 31.46
N ILE A 228 5.31 4.18 30.65
CA ILE A 228 4.14 4.93 31.11
C ILE A 228 2.96 3.97 31.19
N ARG A 229 2.45 3.75 32.42
CA ARG A 229 1.19 3.04 32.65
C ARG A 229 0.05 4.04 32.53
N TYR A 230 -0.94 3.73 31.71
CA TYR A 230 -2.19 4.47 31.64
C TYR A 230 -3.36 3.51 31.83
N GLU A 231 -4.34 3.91 32.62
CA GLU A 231 -5.56 3.14 32.80
C GLU A 231 -6.49 3.29 31.59
N ARG A 232 -6.93 2.16 31.04
CA ARG A 232 -7.86 2.12 29.90
C ARG A 232 -9.32 2.37 30.31
N ASN A 233 -9.61 2.35 31.61
CA ASN A 233 -10.96 2.15 32.15
C ASN A 233 -11.41 3.30 33.09
N GLY A 234 -11.20 4.55 32.68
CA GLY A 234 -11.63 5.73 33.43
C GLY A 234 -12.03 6.90 32.50
N SER A 235 -12.80 7.84 33.05
CA SER A 235 -13.39 9.03 32.41
C SER A 235 -12.64 9.59 31.17
N ARG A 236 -13.40 9.97 30.12
CA ARG A 236 -12.95 10.53 28.83
C ARG A 236 -12.42 11.97 28.94
N SER A 237 -11.50 12.24 29.87
CA SER A 237 -10.84 13.54 29.96
C SER A 237 -9.89 13.74 28.75
N PRO A 238 -9.90 14.91 28.07
CA PRO A 238 -8.95 15.25 27.00
C PRO A 238 -7.49 15.06 27.42
N VAL A 239 -7.17 15.39 28.67
CA VAL A 239 -5.83 15.23 29.24
C VAL A 239 -5.38 13.77 29.24
N ARG A 240 -6.29 12.83 29.58
CA ARG A 240 -5.97 11.39 29.55
C ARG A 240 -5.76 10.87 28.14
N LEU A 241 -6.46 11.42 27.13
CA LEU A 241 -6.23 11.06 25.73
C LEU A 241 -4.83 11.50 25.29
N VAL A 242 -4.41 12.72 25.64
CA VAL A 242 -3.04 13.20 25.38
C VAL A 242 -2.02 12.31 26.09
N VAL A 243 -2.22 12.00 27.37
CA VAL A 243 -1.34 11.10 28.13
C VAL A 243 -1.29 9.70 27.51
N ALA A 244 -2.42 9.17 27.04
CA ALA A 244 -2.46 7.86 26.38
C ALA A 244 -1.72 7.87 25.04
N LEU A 245 -1.86 8.94 24.23
CA LEU A 245 -1.12 9.11 22.98
C LEU A 245 0.39 9.17 23.24
N VAL A 246 0.82 10.01 24.19
CA VAL A 246 2.23 10.10 24.61
C VAL A 246 2.72 8.76 25.15
N ALA A 247 1.93 8.07 25.97
CA ALA A 247 2.28 6.76 26.52
C ALA A 247 2.45 5.71 25.43
N ILE A 248 1.60 5.69 24.39
CA ILE A 248 1.75 4.77 23.25
C ILE A 248 3.09 5.01 22.56
N VAL A 249 3.43 6.27 22.25
CA VAL A 249 4.69 6.63 21.58
C VAL A 249 5.90 6.27 22.45
N VAL A 250 5.90 6.70 23.72
CA VAL A 250 7.02 6.45 24.65
C VAL A 250 7.19 4.95 24.89
N ASN A 251 6.11 4.20 25.11
CA ASN A 251 6.18 2.75 25.30
C ASN A 251 6.64 2.03 24.03
N PHE A 252 6.22 2.49 22.84
CA PHE A 252 6.71 1.96 21.57
C PHE A 252 8.22 2.13 21.46
N VAL A 253 8.73 3.37 21.64
CA VAL A 253 10.17 3.68 21.54
C VAL A 253 10.97 2.90 22.59
N ALA A 254 10.51 2.85 23.84
CA ALA A 254 11.18 2.13 24.91
C ALA A 254 11.25 0.61 24.69
N SER A 255 10.39 0.07 23.83
CA SER A 255 10.35 -1.35 23.49
C SER A 255 11.29 -1.72 22.33
N ILE A 256 11.78 -0.74 21.56
CA ILE A 256 12.66 -0.97 20.39
C ILE A 256 13.97 -1.70 20.76
N PRO A 257 14.73 -1.30 21.81
CA PRO A 257 15.98 -2.00 22.12
C PRO A 257 15.78 -3.49 22.43
N GLY A 258 14.72 -3.81 23.19
CA GLY A 258 14.36 -5.20 23.48
C GLY A 258 13.94 -5.98 22.23
N ALA A 259 13.23 -5.33 21.30
CA ALA A 259 12.89 -5.92 20.01
C ALA A 259 14.13 -6.17 19.14
N ILE A 260 15.11 -5.26 19.12
CA ILE A 260 16.37 -5.43 18.39
C ILE A 260 17.16 -6.62 18.96
N VAL A 261 17.34 -6.69 20.27
CA VAL A 261 18.04 -7.82 20.91
C VAL A 261 17.31 -9.13 20.63
N ALA A 262 15.98 -9.15 20.69
CA ALA A 262 15.19 -10.33 20.35
C ALA A 262 15.33 -10.73 18.87
N LEU A 263 15.41 -9.75 17.96
CA LEU A 263 15.63 -10.00 16.53
C LEU A 263 17.00 -10.62 16.28
N LEU A 264 18.06 -10.01 16.83
CA LEU A 264 19.44 -10.47 16.66
C LEU A 264 19.69 -11.83 17.31
N SER A 265 18.97 -12.15 18.39
CA SER A 265 19.05 -13.46 19.07
C SER A 265 18.14 -14.54 18.46
N GLY A 266 17.39 -14.24 17.39
CA GLY A 266 16.48 -15.19 16.75
C GLY A 266 15.26 -15.58 17.60
N ARG A 267 15.00 -14.88 18.71
CA ARG A 267 13.89 -15.16 19.64
C ARG A 267 12.63 -14.35 19.35
N LEU A 268 12.72 -13.38 18.43
CA LEU A 268 11.60 -12.54 18.06
C LEU A 268 10.58 -13.34 17.25
N ASN A 269 9.31 -13.07 17.49
CA ASN A 269 8.24 -13.61 16.66
C ASN A 269 8.50 -13.19 15.20
N SER A 270 8.61 -14.16 14.30
CA SER A 270 8.85 -14.00 12.87
C SER A 270 7.86 -13.07 12.16
N ARG A 271 6.68 -12.82 12.74
CA ARG A 271 5.74 -11.80 12.26
C ARG A 271 6.32 -10.38 12.31
N VAL A 272 7.22 -10.09 13.24
CA VAL A 272 7.83 -8.76 13.36
C VAL A 272 8.76 -8.45 12.18
N PRO A 273 9.82 -9.24 11.89
CA PRO A 273 10.65 -8.97 10.72
C PRO A 273 9.86 -9.06 9.40
N ALA A 274 8.91 -9.99 9.27
CA ALA A 274 8.01 -10.05 8.11
C ALA A 274 7.23 -8.75 7.89
N THR A 275 6.62 -8.21 8.96
CA THR A 275 5.83 -6.96 8.85
C THR A 275 6.71 -5.75 8.60
N ILE A 276 7.94 -5.69 9.13
CA ILE A 276 8.90 -4.63 8.82
C ILE A 276 9.28 -4.66 7.33
N LEU A 277 9.60 -5.84 6.78
CA LEU A 277 9.91 -5.99 5.36
C LEU A 277 8.71 -5.57 4.50
N ILE A 278 7.49 -5.97 4.87
CA ILE A 278 6.27 -5.53 4.17
C ILE A 278 6.09 -4.01 4.25
N ALA A 279 6.38 -3.39 5.40
CA ALA A 279 6.30 -1.94 5.57
C ALA A 279 7.27 -1.21 4.63
N ILE A 280 8.53 -1.66 4.60
CA ILE A 280 9.58 -1.14 3.72
C ILE A 280 9.15 -1.31 2.26
N GLY A 281 8.65 -2.50 1.90
CA GLY A 281 8.20 -2.81 0.55
C GLY A 281 7.00 -1.98 0.09
N GLY A 282 6.11 -1.57 0.99
CA GLY A 282 5.02 -0.65 0.68
C GLY A 282 5.44 0.83 0.63
N PHE A 283 6.45 1.22 1.41
CA PHE A 283 6.87 2.61 1.56
C PHE A 283 7.85 3.07 0.47
N ILE A 284 8.77 2.20 0.03
CA ILE A 284 9.75 2.53 -1.01
C ILE A 284 9.06 2.97 -2.31
N PRO A 285 8.12 2.20 -2.91
CA PRO A 285 7.41 2.61 -4.11
C PRO A 285 6.58 3.87 -3.91
N ALA A 286 6.04 4.10 -2.71
CA ALA A 286 5.28 5.31 -2.42
C ALA A 286 6.17 6.56 -2.50
N ILE A 287 7.40 6.50 -1.98
CA ILE A 287 8.39 7.57 -2.10
C ILE A 287 8.82 7.74 -3.55
N THR A 288 9.22 6.68 -4.26
CA THR A 288 9.76 6.80 -5.61
C THR A 288 8.68 7.18 -6.64
N SER A 289 7.44 6.71 -6.46
CA SER A 289 6.26 7.16 -7.21
C SER A 289 5.93 8.61 -6.91
N GLY A 290 6.06 9.06 -5.65
CA GLY A 290 5.96 10.46 -5.27
C GLY A 290 7.03 11.31 -5.97
N ALA A 291 8.29 10.88 -5.90
CA ALA A 291 9.44 11.54 -6.53
C ALA A 291 9.29 11.67 -8.06
N ASN A 292 8.77 10.63 -8.73
CA ASN A 292 8.45 10.68 -10.16
C ASN A 292 7.52 11.86 -10.48
N ARG A 293 6.52 12.13 -9.63
CA ARG A 293 5.61 13.28 -9.79
C ARG A 293 6.27 14.63 -9.52
N PHE A 294 7.35 14.64 -8.73
CA PHE A 294 8.18 15.81 -8.48
C PHE A 294 9.29 15.99 -9.53
N GLY A 295 9.23 15.27 -10.66
CA GLY A 295 10.19 15.36 -11.76
C GLY A 295 11.45 14.51 -11.60
N SER A 296 11.54 13.73 -10.51
CA SER A 296 12.65 12.81 -10.26
C SER A 296 12.23 11.38 -10.58
N THR A 297 12.41 10.99 -11.84
CA THR A 297 12.01 9.69 -12.38
C THR A 297 13.08 8.60 -12.19
N SER A 298 14.34 8.97 -11.99
CA SER A 298 15.51 8.06 -12.00
C SER A 298 15.42 6.88 -11.03
N GLY A 299 14.76 7.07 -9.88
CA GLY A 299 14.59 6.03 -8.86
C GLY A 299 13.33 5.18 -9.00
N PHE A 300 12.47 5.45 -9.99
CA PHE A 300 11.12 4.88 -10.06
C PHE A 300 11.14 3.34 -10.15
N PHE A 301 11.75 2.76 -11.19
CA PHE A 301 11.79 1.30 -11.37
C PHE A 301 12.63 0.58 -10.32
N VAL A 302 13.67 1.21 -9.79
CA VAL A 302 14.46 0.64 -8.69
C VAL A 302 13.60 0.54 -7.43
N GLY A 303 12.90 1.62 -7.08
CA GLY A 303 12.01 1.64 -5.94
C GLY A 303 10.84 0.66 -6.10
N GLU A 304 10.30 0.56 -7.31
CA GLU A 304 9.28 -0.41 -7.65
C GLU A 304 9.77 -1.86 -7.43
N PHE A 305 10.90 -2.23 -8.02
CA PHE A 305 11.44 -3.59 -7.89
C PHE A 305 11.80 -3.94 -6.45
N LEU A 306 12.49 -3.03 -5.74
CA LEU A 306 12.80 -3.21 -4.33
C LEU A 306 11.52 -3.33 -3.50
N GLY A 307 10.50 -2.53 -3.81
CA GLY A 307 9.20 -2.58 -3.16
C GLY A 307 8.58 -3.97 -3.19
N VAL A 308 8.38 -4.53 -4.38
CA VAL A 308 7.84 -5.88 -4.52
C VAL A 308 8.76 -6.95 -3.94
N LEU A 309 10.08 -6.80 -4.05
CA LEU A 309 11.04 -7.72 -3.45
C LEU A 309 10.87 -7.80 -1.92
N PHE A 310 10.83 -6.65 -1.25
CA PHE A 310 10.62 -6.59 0.19
C PHE A 310 9.24 -7.08 0.61
N LEU A 311 8.19 -6.79 -0.16
CA LEU A 311 6.84 -7.33 0.06
C LEU A 311 6.84 -8.86 -0.02
N PHE A 312 7.46 -9.43 -1.06
CA PHE A 312 7.50 -10.87 -1.29
C PHE A 312 8.36 -11.60 -0.25
N VAL A 313 9.56 -11.11 0.05
CA VAL A 313 10.41 -11.68 1.10
C VAL A 313 9.72 -11.59 2.46
N GLY A 314 9.09 -10.46 2.79
CA GLY A 314 8.30 -10.31 4.02
C GLY A 314 7.14 -11.30 4.09
N PHE A 315 6.46 -11.56 2.98
CA PHE A 315 5.44 -12.61 2.90
C PHE A 315 6.01 -14.01 3.13
N LEU A 316 7.12 -14.37 2.47
CA LEU A 316 7.76 -15.67 2.64
C LEU A 316 8.19 -15.92 4.09
N VAL A 317 8.81 -14.92 4.73
CA VAL A 317 9.17 -14.97 6.16
C VAL A 317 7.94 -15.15 7.05
N SER A 318 6.78 -14.57 6.67
CA SER A 318 5.52 -14.81 7.37
C SER A 318 4.95 -16.21 7.15
N VAL A 319 5.23 -16.86 6.01
CA VAL A 319 4.72 -18.20 5.66
C VAL A 319 5.58 -19.31 6.25
N GLU A 320 6.90 -19.12 6.39
CA GLU A 320 7.81 -20.09 7.02
C GLU A 320 7.41 -20.44 8.47
N VAL A 321 6.56 -19.63 9.09
CA VAL A 321 5.97 -19.83 10.42
C VAL A 321 4.82 -20.85 10.42
N PHE A 322 4.21 -21.12 9.26
CA PHE A 322 3.09 -22.05 9.09
C PHE A 322 3.52 -23.45 8.62
N ARG A 323 4.79 -23.81 8.86
CA ARG A 323 5.39 -25.16 8.81
C ARG A 323 5.68 -25.79 7.45
N GLU A 324 5.08 -25.35 6.34
CA GLU A 324 5.30 -25.99 5.03
C GLU A 324 5.44 -24.97 3.88
N PHE A 325 6.61 -24.91 3.24
CA PHE A 325 6.76 -24.28 1.93
C PHE A 325 6.29 -25.28 0.88
N ARG A 326 5.13 -25.02 0.27
CA ARG A 326 4.54 -25.87 -0.77
C ARG A 326 4.55 -25.18 -2.12
N ILE A 327 4.60 -25.98 -3.19
CA ILE A 327 4.39 -25.45 -4.54
C ILE A 327 2.90 -25.10 -4.68
N PRO A 328 2.55 -23.85 -5.05
CA PRO A 328 1.16 -23.43 -5.23
C PRO A 328 0.35 -24.40 -6.09
N PHE A 329 -0.90 -24.64 -5.69
CA PHE A 329 -1.84 -25.55 -6.36
C PHE A 329 -1.41 -27.02 -6.43
N THR A 330 -0.42 -27.42 -5.63
CA THR A 330 0.00 -28.82 -5.51
C THR A 330 0.01 -29.26 -4.04
N GLY A 331 -0.13 -30.56 -3.81
CA GLY A 331 0.13 -31.16 -2.49
C GLY A 331 1.63 -31.33 -2.18
N ARG A 332 2.54 -30.84 -3.04
CA ARG A 332 3.99 -31.06 -2.88
C ARG A 332 4.60 -30.03 -1.94
N VAL A 333 5.00 -30.49 -0.77
CA VAL A 333 5.76 -29.72 0.23
C VAL A 333 7.25 -29.80 -0.12
N LEU A 334 7.86 -28.65 -0.43
CA LEU A 334 9.28 -28.52 -0.72
C LEU A 334 10.13 -28.43 0.56
N ARG A 335 9.57 -27.89 1.64
CA ARG A 335 10.25 -27.79 2.93
C ARG A 335 9.24 -27.83 4.07
N SER A 336 9.34 -28.88 4.89
CA SER A 336 8.65 -28.98 6.18
C SER A 336 9.67 -28.77 7.29
N ARG A 337 9.44 -27.81 8.19
CA ARG A 337 10.22 -27.75 9.46
C ARG A 337 9.45 -28.58 10.49
N GLY A 338 9.90 -29.82 10.67
CA GLY A 338 9.46 -30.68 11.75
C GLY A 338 9.69 -29.99 13.10
N VAL A 339 8.73 -30.14 13.99
CA VAL A 339 8.90 -29.79 15.41
C VAL A 339 9.87 -30.82 15.97
N GLU A 340 11.10 -30.43 16.30
CA GLU A 340 11.82 -31.15 17.35
C GLU A 340 10.97 -31.00 18.62
N ALA A 341 10.59 -32.16 19.15
CA ALA A 341 9.57 -32.38 20.19
C ALA A 341 9.86 -31.64 21.50
#